data_AF-A0A839TBY8-F1
#
_entry.id   AF-A0A839TBY8-F1
#
_cell.length_a   1.000
_cell.length_b   1.000
_cell.length_c   1.000
_cell.angle_alpha   90.00
_cell.angle_beta   90.00
_cell.angle_gamma   90.00
#
_symmetry.space_group_name_H-M   'P 1'
#
loop_
_entity.id
_entity.type
_entity.pdbx_description
1 polymer ?
#
loop_
_entity_poly.entity_id
_entity_poly.type
_entity_poly.pdbx_seq_one_letter_code
_entity_poly.pdbx_strand_id
1 'polypeptide(L)'
;MKKLIVISSILSLTMIALVGCEEDNGIYGSGGSNKITLTSFANSYDSQVNATAIARIDESYRTGAREIRIKNLVNNYSNQSLNTLDKTILANNFEGQLENKNIEVNGRTVKRPIYEKNTNNKSSYEITYKNLDLSGVKADSYLAGNTVSDSRGIITGLNHYPKIPTTLAFPAGSVCYIPVVTSERAFLAFNEKDKTGYSVLDKWIDAAEARFDDKRGYSTSQFGVGADNKQNAAQVTFFAYKNQPAYQYNGVEYNTSIYEADYVAKGSSNPNTNSFRGVVDCTIVNEVAADFLEREIKRYY
;
A
#
# COMPACT_ATOMS: atom_id res chain seq x y z
N MET A 1 12.06 13.65 27.86
CA MET A 1 12.93 14.24 26.81
C MET A 1 13.21 13.14 25.79
N LYS A 2 12.73 13.24 24.53
CA LYS A 2 12.81 12.19 23.47
C LYS A 2 12.01 10.89 23.83
N LYS A 3 11.46 10.09 22.91
CA LYS A 3 11.13 10.20 21.47
C LYS A 3 9.93 9.24 21.22
N LEU A 4 8.98 9.59 20.35
CA LEU A 4 8.01 8.60 19.81
C LEU A 4 8.66 7.77 18.68
N ILE A 5 8.14 6.57 18.42
CA ILE A 5 8.14 5.84 17.14
C ILE A 5 6.97 4.82 17.16
N VAL A 6 6.52 4.40 15.98
CA VAL A 6 5.21 3.80 15.71
C VAL A 6 5.34 2.78 14.57
N ILE A 7 4.88 1.54 14.78
CA ILE A 7 4.73 0.43 13.80
C ILE A 7 3.31 -0.36 14.25
N SER A 8 1.18 -0.57 13.39
CA SER A 8 0.21 -0.79 12.20
C SER A 8 0.26 -2.12 11.39
N SER A 9 -0.33 -3.21 11.90
CA SER A 9 -0.39 -4.48 11.16
C SER A 9 -1.58 -4.51 10.19
N ILE A 10 -1.29 -4.26 8.91
CA ILE A 10 -2.12 -4.59 7.72
C ILE A 10 -3.43 -3.79 7.57
N LEU A 11 -3.34 -2.67 6.87
CA LEU A 11 -4.14 -2.42 5.65
C LEU A 11 -3.25 -1.67 4.64
N SER A 12 -3.65 -1.56 3.38
CA SER A 12 -2.83 -0.95 2.33
C SER A 12 -2.53 0.55 2.57
N LEU A 13 -1.30 0.96 2.26
CA LEU A 13 -0.72 2.32 2.38
C LEU A 13 -0.56 2.91 3.80
N THR A 14 0.69 3.11 4.23
CA THR A 14 1.07 4.25 5.11
C THR A 14 2.59 4.51 5.10
N MET A 15 2.99 5.78 5.29
CA MET A 15 4.33 6.17 5.80
C MET A 15 4.29 6.14 7.36
N ILE A 16 5.30 6.39 8.20
CA ILE A 16 6.29 7.49 8.27
C ILE A 16 7.58 7.06 9.03
N ALA A 17 8.69 7.70 8.66
CA ALA A 17 10.08 7.50 9.05
C ALA A 17 10.47 7.57 10.54
N LEU A 18 11.69 7.07 10.84
CA LEU A 18 12.75 7.90 11.43
C LEU A 18 14.16 7.45 10.98
N VAL A 19 15.20 8.22 11.32
CA VAL A 19 16.51 8.28 10.63
C VAL A 19 17.63 7.46 11.31
N GLY A 20 18.51 6.82 10.53
CA GLY A 20 19.78 6.26 11.02
C GLY A 20 20.69 5.59 9.98
N CYS A 21 21.58 6.37 9.36
CA CYS A 21 22.84 6.05 8.64
C CYS A 21 22.92 4.90 7.62
N GLU A 22 23.60 5.23 6.51
CA GLU A 22 23.84 4.43 5.30
C GLU A 22 24.69 3.18 5.53
N GLU A 23 24.55 2.20 4.63
CA GLU A 23 25.69 1.63 3.89
C GLU A 23 25.16 1.06 2.56
N ASP A 24 25.93 1.21 1.48
CA ASP A 24 25.50 0.96 0.10
C ASP A 24 25.96 -0.42 -0.41
N ASN A 25 25.09 -1.15 -1.13
CA ASN A 25 25.41 -2.44 -1.74
C ASN A 25 24.38 -2.87 -2.82
N GLY A 26 24.87 -3.26 -4.00
CA GLY A 26 24.14 -4.13 -4.93
C GLY A 26 23.32 -3.45 -6.05
N ILE A 27 23.98 -2.80 -7.02
CA ILE A 27 23.32 -2.37 -8.27
C ILE A 27 23.02 -3.58 -9.17
N TYR A 28 21.85 -4.19 -8.99
CA TYR A 28 21.26 -5.11 -9.97
C TYR A 28 20.22 -4.37 -10.83
N GLY A 29 20.46 -4.31 -12.15
CA GLY A 29 19.55 -3.72 -13.14
C GLY A 29 19.94 -2.33 -13.65
N SER A 30 21.21 -2.12 -14.03
CA SER A 30 21.62 -0.92 -14.77
C SER A 30 21.20 -1.04 -16.25
N GLY A 31 19.96 -0.62 -16.54
CA GLY A 31 19.39 -0.58 -17.88
C GLY A 31 18.05 0.13 -17.88
N GLY A 32 17.90 1.16 -18.73
CA GLY A 32 16.71 2.02 -18.78
C GLY A 32 15.48 1.34 -19.36
N SER A 33 14.84 0.46 -18.59
CA SER A 33 13.57 -0.15 -18.99
C SER A 33 12.44 0.88 -18.91
N ASN A 34 11.74 1.09 -20.03
CA ASN A 34 10.51 1.89 -20.09
C ASN A 34 9.27 1.11 -19.58
N LYS A 35 9.48 -0.03 -18.90
CA LYS A 35 8.45 -0.85 -18.25
C LYS A 35 8.95 -1.42 -16.91
N ILE A 36 8.09 -1.44 -15.90
CA ILE A 36 8.20 -2.31 -14.72
C ILE A 36 6.90 -3.10 -14.53
N THR A 37 7.01 -4.37 -14.16
CA THR A 37 5.88 -5.18 -13.67
C THR A 37 6.07 -5.38 -12.16
N LEU A 38 5.04 -5.11 -11.39
CA LEU A 38 4.97 -5.31 -9.95
C LEU A 38 3.87 -6.34 -9.69
N THR A 39 4.14 -7.37 -8.90
CA THR A 39 3.12 -8.36 -8.53
C THR A 39 2.84 -8.31 -7.04
N SER A 40 1.56 -8.32 -6.69
CA SER A 40 1.09 -8.50 -5.32
C SER A 40 -0.03 -9.54 -5.28
N PHE A 41 -0.45 -9.93 -4.08
CA PHE A 41 -1.53 -10.89 -3.85
C PHE A 41 -2.52 -10.29 -2.88
N ALA A 42 -3.81 -10.55 -3.10
CA ALA A 42 -4.89 -10.05 -2.27
C ALA A 42 -5.88 -11.16 -1.93
N ASN A 43 -6.44 -11.10 -0.73
CA ASN A 43 -7.52 -11.95 -0.27
C ASN A 43 -8.84 -11.16 -0.21
N SER A 44 -9.96 -11.87 -0.34
CA SER A 44 -11.30 -11.39 -0.04
C SER A 44 -12.17 -12.55 0.45
N TYR A 45 -13.48 -12.33 0.59
CA TYR A 45 -14.47 -13.34 0.92
C TYR A 45 -15.42 -13.54 -0.26
N ASP A 46 -15.57 -14.79 -0.70
CA ASP A 46 -16.52 -15.18 -1.72
C ASP A 46 -17.83 -15.66 -1.05
N SER A 47 -18.88 -14.87 -1.21
CA SER A 47 -20.20 -15.13 -0.65
C SER A 47 -20.98 -16.24 -1.37
N GLN A 48 -20.55 -16.67 -2.58
CA GLN A 48 -21.20 -17.76 -3.30
C GLN A 48 -20.82 -19.14 -2.74
N VAL A 49 -19.60 -19.26 -2.21
CA VAL A 49 -19.07 -20.52 -1.63
C VAL A 49 -18.75 -20.43 -0.13
N ASN A 50 -19.00 -19.28 0.51
CA ASN A 50 -18.75 -19.04 1.95
C ASN A 50 -17.29 -19.36 2.34
N ALA A 51 -16.33 -18.82 1.58
CA ALA A 51 -14.91 -19.11 1.75
C ALA A 51 -14.01 -17.93 1.37
N THR A 52 -12.74 -18.00 1.78
CA THR A 52 -11.72 -17.03 1.34
C THR A 52 -11.50 -17.15 -0.17
N ALA A 53 -11.46 -16.03 -0.88
CA ALA A 53 -10.93 -15.94 -2.23
C ALA A 53 -9.53 -15.31 -2.23
N ILE A 54 -8.69 -15.71 -3.17
CA ILE A 54 -7.32 -15.20 -3.32
C ILE A 54 -7.05 -14.94 -4.81
N ALA A 55 -6.48 -13.76 -5.11
CA ALA A 55 -6.02 -13.40 -6.44
C ALA A 55 -4.58 -12.89 -6.44
N ARG A 56 -3.90 -13.15 -7.56
CA ARG A 56 -2.68 -12.45 -7.98
C ARG A 56 -3.08 -11.16 -8.72
N ILE A 57 -2.34 -10.09 -8.46
CA ILE A 57 -2.53 -8.77 -9.08
C ILE A 57 -1.19 -8.37 -9.71
N ASP A 58 -1.12 -8.41 -11.05
CA ASP A 58 0.04 -7.97 -11.82
C ASP A 58 -0.20 -6.53 -12.31
N GLU A 59 0.53 -5.57 -11.74
CA GLU A 59 0.51 -4.15 -12.11
C GLU A 59 1.68 -3.84 -13.05
N SER A 60 1.38 -3.58 -14.32
CA SER A 60 2.36 -3.18 -15.34
C SER A 60 2.33 -1.68 -15.55
N TYR A 61 3.42 -1.00 -15.18
CA TYR A 61 3.68 0.39 -15.59
C TYR A 61 4.54 0.38 -16.86
N ARG A 62 4.12 1.13 -17.89
CA ARG A 62 4.93 1.45 -19.07
C ARG A 62 4.88 2.96 -19.30
N THR A 63 5.92 3.54 -19.90
CA THR A 63 5.82 4.93 -20.37
C THR A 63 4.57 5.11 -21.24
N GLY A 64 3.74 6.09 -20.87
CA GLY A 64 2.43 6.38 -21.44
C GLY A 64 1.21 5.75 -20.72
N ALA A 65 1.32 4.60 -20.05
CA ALA A 65 0.15 3.85 -19.55
C ALA A 65 0.42 2.87 -18.38
N ARG A 66 -0.59 2.65 -17.54
CA ARG A 66 -0.66 1.60 -16.50
C ARG A 66 -1.73 0.58 -16.84
N GLU A 67 -1.40 -0.69 -16.67
CA GLU A 67 -2.30 -1.84 -16.84
C GLU A 67 -2.29 -2.68 -15.55
N ILE A 68 -3.43 -3.26 -15.17
CA ILE A 68 -3.55 -4.18 -14.04
C ILE A 68 -4.26 -5.43 -14.53
N ARG A 69 -3.70 -6.60 -14.23
CA ARG A 69 -4.32 -7.90 -14.50
C ARG A 69 -4.59 -8.57 -13.16
N ILE A 70 -5.83 -9.01 -12.97
CA ILE A 70 -6.25 -9.78 -11.79
C ILE A 70 -6.46 -11.22 -12.23
N LYS A 71 -5.87 -12.16 -11.49
CA LYS A 71 -5.89 -13.59 -11.77
C LYS A 71 -6.34 -14.32 -10.52
N ASN A 72 -7.59 -14.80 -10.52
CA ASN A 72 -8.12 -15.60 -9.43
C ASN A 72 -7.31 -16.90 -9.29
N LEU A 73 -6.92 -17.21 -8.06
CA LEU A 73 -6.14 -18.42 -7.72
C LEU A 73 -6.98 -19.41 -6.93
N VAL A 74 -7.84 -18.89 -6.04
CA VAL A 74 -8.72 -19.64 -5.13
C VAL A 74 -10.06 -18.92 -5.07
N ASN A 75 -11.16 -19.62 -5.36
CA ASN A 75 -12.54 -19.12 -5.42
C ASN A 75 -12.71 -17.87 -6.32
N ASN A 76 -13.88 -17.22 -6.28
CA ASN A 76 -14.11 -15.99 -7.03
C ASN A 76 -13.70 -14.77 -6.21
N TYR A 77 -12.51 -14.23 -6.47
CA TYR A 77 -12.08 -12.93 -5.97
C TYR A 77 -12.91 -11.84 -6.71
N SER A 78 -14.11 -11.60 -6.20
CA SER A 78 -15.05 -10.63 -6.77
C SER A 78 -14.55 -9.21 -6.53
N ASN A 79 -13.68 -8.76 -7.43
CA ASN A 79 -13.08 -7.43 -7.40
C ASN A 79 -12.90 -6.85 -8.82
N GLN A 80 -13.75 -7.27 -9.75
CA GLN A 80 -13.62 -7.00 -11.19
C GLN A 80 -13.80 -5.52 -11.56
N SER A 81 -14.28 -4.69 -10.63
CA SER A 81 -14.39 -3.23 -10.78
C SER A 81 -13.06 -2.48 -10.51
N LEU A 82 -12.01 -3.15 -10.02
CA LEU A 82 -10.88 -2.47 -9.37
C LEU A 82 -9.60 -2.33 -10.21
N ASN A 83 -9.10 -1.09 -10.19
CA ASN A 83 -7.74 -0.58 -10.42
C ASN A 83 -7.44 0.14 -11.73
N THR A 84 -8.16 -0.11 -12.83
CA THR A 84 -8.03 0.69 -14.07
C THR A 84 -8.78 2.02 -14.03
N LEU A 85 -9.60 2.25 -13.00
CA LEU A 85 -10.16 3.56 -12.67
C LEU A 85 -9.04 4.52 -12.24
N ASP A 86 -9.08 5.74 -12.77
CA ASP A 86 -8.27 6.86 -12.27
C ASP A 86 -8.69 7.19 -10.82
N LYS A 87 -7.82 7.84 -10.04
CA LYS A 87 -8.16 8.29 -8.68
C LYS A 87 -8.46 9.79 -8.64
N THR A 88 -9.54 10.16 -7.96
CA THR A 88 -9.76 11.53 -7.50
C THR A 88 -8.74 11.83 -6.41
N ILE A 89 -8.11 13.01 -6.50
CA ILE A 89 -7.10 13.50 -5.57
C ILE A 89 -7.62 14.79 -4.93
N LEU A 90 -7.68 14.81 -3.59
CA LEU A 90 -8.07 15.99 -2.82
C LEU A 90 -6.93 16.39 -1.87
N ALA A 91 -6.55 17.66 -1.91
CA ALA A 91 -5.50 18.26 -1.08
C ALA A 91 -5.89 19.69 -0.68
N ASN A 92 -5.06 20.36 0.13
CA ASN A 92 -5.32 21.73 0.55
C ASN A 92 -5.40 22.68 -0.68
N ASN A 93 -6.55 23.30 -0.88
CA ASN A 93 -6.92 24.15 -2.02
C ASN A 93 -6.55 23.53 -3.37
N PHE A 94 -6.83 22.23 -3.54
CA PHE A 94 -6.52 21.49 -4.76
C PHE A 94 -7.43 20.27 -4.92
N GLU A 95 -8.10 20.19 -6.07
CA GLU A 95 -8.78 19.00 -6.57
C GLU A 95 -8.14 18.58 -7.89
N GLY A 96 -7.91 17.28 -8.07
CA GLY A 96 -7.28 16.75 -9.27
C GLY A 96 -7.53 15.27 -9.51
N GLN A 97 -6.84 14.72 -10.52
CA GLN A 97 -6.98 13.34 -10.96
C GLN A 97 -5.60 12.70 -11.17
N LEU A 98 -5.37 11.57 -10.50
CA LEU A 98 -4.21 10.71 -10.72
C LEU A 98 -4.58 9.67 -11.77
N GLU A 99 -4.20 9.97 -13.01
CA GLU A 99 -4.60 9.19 -14.17
C GLU A 99 -3.74 7.93 -14.37
N ASN A 100 -4.29 6.96 -15.11
CA ASN A 100 -3.60 5.75 -15.56
C ASN A 100 -2.91 5.92 -16.93
N LYS A 101 -2.87 7.16 -17.46
CA LYS A 101 -2.16 7.59 -18.67
C LYS A 101 -1.07 8.64 -18.35
N ASN A 102 -0.27 9.01 -19.35
CA ASN A 102 0.78 10.04 -19.24
C ASN A 102 1.88 9.74 -18.19
N ILE A 103 2.12 8.45 -17.92
CA ILE A 103 3.10 7.97 -16.94
C ILE A 103 4.50 7.96 -17.56
N GLU A 104 5.51 8.33 -16.79
CA GLU A 104 6.93 8.21 -17.14
C GLU A 104 7.54 7.04 -16.36
N VAL A 105 8.20 6.11 -17.05
CA VAL A 105 8.91 4.97 -16.41
C VAL A 105 10.38 5.01 -16.80
N ASN A 106 11.26 5.02 -15.81
CA ASN A 106 12.71 4.92 -15.99
C ASN A 106 13.27 3.84 -15.07
N GLY A 107 13.37 2.61 -15.60
CA GLY A 107 13.83 1.43 -14.86
C GLY A 107 12.89 1.06 -13.71
N ARG A 108 13.19 1.57 -12.51
CA ARG A 108 12.43 1.33 -11.27
C ARG A 108 11.74 2.58 -10.73
N THR A 109 11.86 3.71 -11.41
CA THR A 109 11.16 4.95 -11.06
C THR A 109 9.93 5.09 -11.95
N VAL A 110 8.76 5.24 -11.31
CA VAL A 110 7.45 5.41 -11.94
C VAL A 110 6.90 6.77 -11.51
N LYS A 111 6.91 7.74 -12.42
CA LYS A 111 6.41 9.09 -12.20
C LYS A 111 5.05 9.25 -12.86
N ARG A 112 4.06 9.72 -12.10
CA ARG A 112 2.66 9.85 -12.51
C ARG A 112 2.21 11.30 -12.23
N PRO A 113 1.95 12.13 -13.25
CA PRO A 113 1.39 13.46 -13.02
C PRO A 113 0.00 13.37 -12.40
N ILE A 114 -0.24 14.17 -11.36
CA ILE A 114 -1.59 14.47 -10.88
C ILE A 114 -2.05 15.73 -11.60
N TYR A 115 -3.09 15.63 -12.41
CA TYR A 115 -3.65 16.76 -13.15
C TYR A 115 -4.61 17.54 -12.24
N GLU A 116 -4.49 18.87 -12.21
CA GLU A 116 -5.45 19.73 -11.52
C GLU A 116 -6.77 19.82 -12.32
N LYS A 117 -7.91 19.77 -11.63
CA LYS A 117 -9.23 19.77 -12.26
C LYS A 117 -9.48 21.07 -13.02
N ASN A 118 -9.92 20.95 -14.27
CA ASN A 118 -10.19 22.05 -15.20
C ASN A 118 -8.96 22.92 -15.61
N THR A 119 -7.73 22.50 -15.31
CA THR A 119 -6.51 23.22 -15.76
C THR A 119 -5.50 22.28 -16.41
N ASN A 120 -4.41 22.84 -16.96
CA ASN A 120 -3.27 22.05 -17.45
C ASN A 120 -2.15 21.91 -16.40
N ASN A 121 -2.36 22.43 -15.19
CA ASN A 121 -1.38 22.34 -14.11
C ASN A 121 -1.25 20.88 -13.65
N LYS A 122 -0.02 20.53 -13.25
CA LYS A 122 0.32 19.18 -12.76
C LYS A 122 1.07 19.30 -11.45
N SER A 123 0.81 18.39 -10.53
CA SER A 123 1.67 18.18 -9.37
C SER A 123 2.41 16.85 -9.51
N SER A 124 3.68 16.83 -9.12
CA SER A 124 4.53 15.64 -9.20
C SER A 124 4.22 14.63 -8.10
N TYR A 125 4.06 13.39 -8.52
CA TYR A 125 3.93 12.20 -7.68
C TYR A 125 4.73 11.06 -8.34
N GLU A 126 5.60 10.43 -7.57
CA GLU A 126 6.58 9.47 -8.06
C GLU A 126 6.75 8.33 -7.06
N ILE A 127 7.02 7.12 -7.57
CA ILE A 127 7.41 5.96 -6.77
C ILE A 127 8.69 5.37 -7.36
N THR A 128 9.75 5.32 -6.57
CA THR A 128 10.99 4.61 -6.92
C THR A 128 11.08 3.32 -6.12
N TYR A 129 11.08 2.18 -6.80
CA TYR A 129 11.13 0.87 -6.14
C TYR A 129 12.59 0.48 -5.84
N LYS A 130 12.94 0.39 -4.55
CA LYS A 130 14.20 -0.23 -4.12
C LYS A 130 14.07 -1.75 -4.20
N ASN A 131 15.17 -2.44 -4.53
CA ASN A 131 15.18 -3.90 -4.58
C ASN A 131 15.67 -4.47 -3.24
N LEU A 132 15.14 -5.63 -2.86
CA LEU A 132 15.76 -6.55 -1.91
C LEU A 132 15.71 -7.96 -2.52
N ASP A 133 16.82 -8.71 -2.41
CA ASP A 133 16.87 -10.11 -2.88
C ASP A 133 16.11 -11.01 -1.89
N LEU A 134 15.15 -11.80 -2.41
CA LEU A 134 14.39 -12.77 -1.64
C LEU A 134 14.96 -14.20 -1.79
N SER A 135 16.01 -14.42 -2.58
CA SER A 135 16.59 -15.74 -2.80
C SER A 135 16.95 -16.45 -1.48
N GLY A 136 16.26 -17.55 -1.16
CA GLY A 136 16.43 -18.30 0.08
C GLY A 136 15.65 -17.79 1.30
N VAL A 137 14.96 -16.65 1.20
CA VAL A 137 14.07 -16.10 2.25
C VAL A 137 12.86 -17.02 2.44
N LYS A 138 12.39 -17.15 3.69
CA LYS A 138 11.32 -18.04 4.14
C LYS A 138 10.26 -17.30 4.96
N ALA A 139 9.17 -17.96 5.34
CA ALA A 139 8.20 -17.40 6.27
C ALA A 139 8.82 -17.08 7.65
N ASP A 140 9.71 -17.95 8.16
CA ASP A 140 10.42 -17.75 9.43
C ASP A 140 11.46 -16.62 9.41
N SER A 141 11.71 -16.02 8.23
CA SER A 141 12.57 -14.84 8.07
C SER A 141 11.90 -13.54 8.54
N TYR A 142 10.64 -13.58 8.99
CA TYR A 142 10.02 -12.55 9.83
C TYR A 142 9.92 -13.06 11.27
N LEU A 143 10.57 -12.35 12.19
CA LEU A 143 10.46 -12.57 13.62
C LEU A 143 9.55 -11.50 14.23
N ALA A 144 8.34 -11.92 14.59
CA ALA A 144 7.47 -11.11 15.43
C ALA A 144 8.19 -10.69 16.72
N GLY A 145 8.12 -9.40 17.04
CA GLY A 145 8.55 -8.85 18.30
C GLY A 145 7.54 -9.10 19.42
N ASN A 146 7.88 -8.59 20.60
CA ASN A 146 6.83 -8.12 21.49
C ASN A 146 6.38 -6.76 20.97
N THR A 147 7.00 -5.65 21.35
CA THR A 147 6.73 -4.39 20.66
C THR A 147 7.17 -4.51 19.19
N VAL A 148 6.60 -3.72 18.29
CA VAL A 148 6.93 -3.88 16.86
C VAL A 148 8.24 -3.15 16.49
N SER A 149 8.75 -2.30 17.38
CA SER A 149 10.19 -1.94 17.43
C SER A 149 11.10 -3.16 17.70
N ASP A 150 10.57 -4.23 18.30
CA ASP A 150 11.24 -5.52 18.44
C ASP A 150 10.89 -6.50 17.29
N SER A 151 10.04 -6.12 16.33
CA SER A 151 9.78 -6.93 15.13
C SER A 151 10.86 -6.66 14.08
N ARG A 152 11.43 -7.74 13.54
CA ARG A 152 12.58 -7.72 12.65
C ARG A 152 12.45 -8.81 11.58
N GLY A 153 13.13 -8.64 10.46
CA GLY A 153 13.07 -9.57 9.34
C GLY A 153 12.31 -9.04 8.13
N ILE A 154 11.92 -9.95 7.24
CA ILE A 154 11.26 -9.65 5.97
C ILE A 154 9.87 -10.25 5.97
N ILE A 155 8.82 -9.43 5.90
CA ILE A 155 7.44 -9.92 5.77
C ILE A 155 7.09 -10.07 4.28
N THR A 156 6.62 -11.26 3.91
CA THR A 156 6.40 -11.67 2.51
C THR A 156 5.00 -12.25 2.32
N GLY A 157 4.67 -12.64 1.09
CA GLY A 157 3.47 -13.45 0.82
C GLY A 157 3.40 -14.75 1.66
N LEU A 158 4.54 -15.40 1.96
CA LEU A 158 4.57 -16.61 2.80
C LEU A 158 4.06 -16.37 4.23
N ASN A 159 4.18 -15.12 4.74
CA ASN A 159 3.67 -14.75 6.06
C ASN A 159 2.15 -14.49 6.06
N HIS A 160 1.58 -14.14 4.91
CA HIS A 160 0.16 -13.85 4.74
C HIS A 160 -0.69 -15.10 4.45
N TYR A 161 -0.05 -16.21 4.04
CA TYR A 161 -0.70 -17.45 3.64
C TYR A 161 -0.30 -18.64 4.54
N PRO A 162 -0.69 -18.66 5.84
CA PRO A 162 -0.21 -19.63 6.84
C PRO A 162 -0.55 -21.11 6.60
N LYS A 163 -1.36 -21.48 5.59
CA LYS A 163 -1.45 -22.89 5.16
C LYS A 163 -0.19 -23.36 4.41
N ILE A 164 0.61 -22.45 3.87
CA ILE A 164 1.87 -22.76 3.16
C ILE A 164 2.96 -23.10 4.19
N PRO A 165 3.70 -24.22 4.05
CA PRO A 165 4.73 -24.60 5.01
C PRO A 165 5.85 -23.56 5.14
N THR A 166 6.14 -23.17 6.39
CA THR A 166 7.14 -22.13 6.73
C THR A 166 8.57 -22.47 6.30
N THR A 167 8.85 -23.75 6.05
CA THR A 167 10.14 -24.26 5.58
C THR A 167 10.43 -23.96 4.11
N LEU A 168 9.42 -23.63 3.31
CA LEU A 168 9.58 -23.27 1.90
C LEU A 168 10.27 -21.91 1.76
N ALA A 169 11.24 -21.85 0.85
CA ALA A 169 12.04 -20.67 0.56
C ALA A 169 11.79 -20.16 -0.86
N PHE A 170 11.84 -18.84 -1.04
CA PHE A 170 11.79 -18.20 -2.35
C PHE A 170 12.98 -18.65 -3.24
N PRO A 171 12.74 -18.96 -4.53
CA PRO A 171 13.79 -19.42 -5.44
C PRO A 171 14.76 -18.30 -5.82
N ALA A 172 15.94 -18.69 -6.34
CA ALA A 172 16.94 -17.76 -6.84
C ALA A 172 16.37 -16.79 -7.89
N GLY A 173 16.68 -15.50 -7.76
CA GLY A 173 16.15 -14.44 -8.64
C GLY A 173 14.77 -13.90 -8.22
N SER A 174 14.25 -14.30 -7.06
CA SER A 174 13.09 -13.67 -6.42
C SER A 174 13.48 -12.29 -5.90
N VAL A 175 12.73 -11.24 -6.26
CA VAL A 175 13.04 -9.85 -5.87
C VAL A 175 11.82 -9.18 -5.24
N CYS A 176 12.06 -8.50 -4.12
CA CYS A 176 11.14 -7.61 -3.43
C CYS A 176 11.28 -6.17 -3.93
N TYR A 177 10.16 -5.47 -4.09
CA TYR A 177 10.09 -4.07 -4.56
C TYR A 177 9.53 -3.15 -3.48
N ILE A 178 10.42 -2.45 -2.77
CA ILE A 178 10.08 -1.57 -1.66
C ILE A 178 9.78 -0.16 -2.19
N PRO A 179 8.53 0.35 -2.11
CA PRO A 179 8.14 1.61 -2.75
C PRO A 179 8.63 2.84 -1.98
N VAL A 180 9.50 3.64 -2.59
CA VAL A 180 9.86 4.98 -2.11
C VAL A 180 9.01 6.01 -2.84
N VAL A 181 7.92 6.44 -2.19
CA VAL A 181 6.98 7.45 -2.68
C VAL A 181 7.53 8.86 -2.44
N THR A 182 7.41 9.75 -3.43
CA THR A 182 7.74 11.18 -3.35
C THR A 182 6.60 12.03 -3.92
N SER A 183 6.21 13.12 -3.24
CA SER A 183 5.25 14.10 -3.77
C SER A 183 5.46 15.53 -3.26
N GLU A 184 5.07 16.50 -4.08
CA GLU A 184 5.07 17.93 -3.78
C GLU A 184 4.00 18.36 -2.75
N ARG A 185 2.94 17.56 -2.59
CA ARG A 185 1.75 17.85 -1.78
C ARG A 185 1.40 16.66 -0.90
N ALA A 186 0.69 16.93 0.20
CA ALA A 186 0.00 15.90 0.96
C ALA A 186 -1.44 15.82 0.41
N PHE A 187 -1.95 14.61 0.19
CA PHE A 187 -3.24 14.41 -0.46
C PHE A 187 -3.95 13.13 -0.02
N LEU A 188 -5.28 13.12 -0.19
CA LEU A 188 -6.15 11.96 -0.13
C LEU A 188 -6.44 11.46 -1.55
N ALA A 189 -6.45 10.14 -1.75
CA ALA A 189 -6.66 9.51 -3.04
C ALA A 189 -7.65 8.33 -2.96
N PHE A 190 -8.67 8.33 -3.81
CA PHE A 190 -9.76 7.34 -3.81
C PHE A 190 -10.38 7.22 -5.21
N ASN A 191 -11.19 6.20 -5.45
CA ASN A 191 -12.16 6.16 -6.56
C ASN A 191 -13.42 5.38 -6.19
N GLU A 192 -14.30 5.07 -7.15
CA GLU A 192 -15.60 4.41 -6.89
C GLU A 192 -15.48 3.06 -6.17
N LYS A 193 -14.30 2.41 -6.19
CA LYS A 193 -14.01 1.21 -5.39
C LYS A 193 -14.02 1.43 -3.87
N ASP A 194 -13.68 2.65 -3.45
CA ASP A 194 -13.45 3.02 -2.05
C ASP A 194 -14.72 3.55 -1.37
N LYS A 195 -15.82 3.56 -2.14
CA LYS A 195 -17.13 4.04 -1.72
C LYS A 195 -17.69 3.15 -0.61
N THR A 196 -18.05 3.79 0.49
CA THR A 196 -18.59 3.12 1.67
C THR A 196 -20.11 3.12 1.67
N GLY A 197 -20.72 2.34 2.58
CA GLY A 197 -22.16 2.36 2.83
C GLY A 197 -22.65 3.47 3.78
N TYR A 198 -21.77 4.38 4.23
CA TYR A 198 -22.14 5.41 5.20
C TYR A 198 -22.78 6.62 4.51
N SER A 199 -23.86 7.14 5.10
CA SER A 199 -24.64 8.27 4.55
C SER A 199 -24.03 9.64 4.81
N VAL A 200 -23.21 9.78 5.86
CA VAL A 200 -22.55 11.03 6.29
C VAL A 200 -21.19 10.71 6.92
N LEU A 201 -20.26 11.68 6.88
CA LEU A 201 -18.89 11.47 7.34
C LEU A 201 -18.82 11.08 8.83
N ASP A 202 -19.64 11.69 9.70
CA ASP A 202 -19.67 11.37 11.13
C ASP A 202 -20.01 9.89 11.41
N LYS A 203 -20.84 9.26 10.56
CA LYS A 203 -21.18 7.83 10.69
C LYS A 203 -20.05 6.91 10.23
N TRP A 204 -19.20 7.37 9.31
CA TRP A 204 -17.94 6.71 9.01
C TRP A 204 -16.95 6.89 10.16
N ILE A 205 -16.88 8.08 10.78
CA ILE A 205 -16.02 8.34 11.96
C ILE A 205 -16.40 7.43 13.12
N ASP A 206 -17.68 7.36 13.52
CA ASP A 206 -18.16 6.47 14.58
C ASP A 206 -17.65 5.03 14.40
N ALA A 207 -17.75 4.51 13.16
CA ALA A 207 -17.34 3.15 12.82
C ALA A 207 -15.81 3.00 12.69
N ALA A 208 -15.10 4.04 12.25
CA ALA A 208 -13.65 4.07 12.15
C ALA A 208 -12.98 4.21 13.53
N GLU A 209 -13.63 4.85 14.50
CA GLU A 209 -13.21 4.86 15.92
C GLU A 209 -13.52 3.53 16.62
N ALA A 210 -14.67 2.91 16.31
CA ALA A 210 -15.07 1.60 16.83
C ALA A 210 -14.37 0.40 16.15
N ARG A 211 -13.40 0.63 15.25
CA ARG A 211 -12.75 -0.41 14.42
C ARG A 211 -11.91 -1.43 15.20
N PHE A 212 -11.66 -1.21 16.50
CA PHE A 212 -10.95 -2.13 17.40
C PHE A 212 -11.62 -2.23 18.79
N ASP A 213 -12.03 -3.44 19.20
CA ASP A 213 -12.69 -3.73 20.49
C ASP A 213 -11.70 -3.87 21.69
N ASP A 214 -10.44 -3.52 21.52
CA ASP A 214 -9.39 -3.76 22.53
C ASP A 214 -9.05 -2.53 23.42
N LYS A 215 -9.82 -1.45 23.31
CA LYS A 215 -9.69 -0.19 24.08
C LYS A 215 -8.35 0.53 23.87
N ARG A 216 -7.71 0.35 22.71
CA ARG A 216 -6.58 1.20 22.29
C ARG A 216 -7.00 2.67 22.18
N GLY A 217 -6.10 3.58 22.54
CA GLY A 217 -6.32 5.01 22.35
C GLY A 217 -6.25 5.42 20.89
N TYR A 218 -6.99 6.47 20.53
CA TYR A 218 -6.97 7.09 19.21
C TYR A 218 -7.08 8.61 19.32
N SER A 219 -6.86 9.28 18.20
CA SER A 219 -7.19 10.69 17.98
C SER A 219 -7.82 10.86 16.60
N THR A 220 -8.96 11.54 16.57
CA THR A 220 -9.66 11.91 15.34
C THR A 220 -9.41 13.38 15.02
N SER A 221 -9.22 13.67 13.74
CA SER A 221 -9.16 15.04 13.22
C SER A 221 -10.08 15.18 12.01
N GLN A 222 -10.81 16.30 11.94
CA GLN A 222 -11.61 16.70 10.78
C GLN A 222 -10.96 17.92 10.12
N PHE A 223 -10.97 17.97 8.79
CA PHE A 223 -10.31 19.04 8.01
C PHE A 223 -10.92 19.17 6.62
N GLY A 224 -10.86 20.37 6.04
CA GLY A 224 -11.27 20.63 4.66
C GLY A 224 -10.19 20.26 3.65
N VAL A 225 -10.60 19.69 2.52
CA VAL A 225 -9.74 19.37 1.35
C VAL A 225 -10.44 19.74 0.05
N GLY A 226 -9.73 19.64 -1.08
CA GLY A 226 -10.29 19.87 -2.41
C GLY A 226 -10.26 21.34 -2.82
N ALA A 227 -11.05 21.68 -3.83
CA ALA A 227 -11.18 23.06 -4.30
C ALA A 227 -11.77 23.95 -3.19
N ASP A 228 -11.08 25.05 -2.88
CA ASP A 228 -11.39 25.97 -1.77
C ASP A 228 -11.57 25.28 -0.40
N ASN A 229 -10.99 24.08 -0.20
CA ASN A 229 -11.16 23.23 0.99
C ASN A 229 -12.63 22.87 1.34
N LYS A 230 -13.50 22.79 0.33
CA LYS A 230 -14.95 22.57 0.50
C LYS A 230 -15.38 21.14 0.83
N GLN A 231 -14.53 20.14 0.61
CA GLN A 231 -14.84 18.74 0.91
C GLN A 231 -14.44 18.41 2.36
N ASN A 232 -15.39 17.89 3.13
CA ASN A 232 -15.13 17.43 4.50
C ASN A 232 -14.31 16.13 4.45
N ALA A 233 -13.17 16.10 5.14
CA ALA A 233 -12.38 14.91 5.35
C ALA A 233 -12.14 14.67 6.85
N ALA A 234 -11.93 13.41 7.21
CA ALA A 234 -11.59 12.99 8.54
C ALA A 234 -10.44 11.98 8.52
N GLN A 235 -9.64 11.99 9.58
CA GLN A 235 -8.56 11.04 9.82
C GLN A 235 -8.67 10.52 11.26
N VAL A 236 -8.91 9.21 11.39
CA VAL A 236 -8.87 8.50 12.66
C VAL A 236 -7.50 7.82 12.77
N THR A 237 -6.69 8.31 13.70
CA THR A 237 -5.36 7.76 13.99
C THR A 237 -5.41 7.06 15.33
N PHE A 238 -5.45 5.73 15.31
CA PHE A 238 -5.19 4.91 16.49
C PHE A 238 -3.73 5.08 16.93
N PHE A 239 -3.40 4.82 18.19
CA PHE A 239 -2.01 4.79 18.65
C PHE A 239 -1.46 3.36 18.71
N ALA A 240 -0.13 3.23 18.75
CA ALA A 240 0.52 1.94 18.91
C ALA A 240 0.10 1.29 20.24
N TYR A 241 -0.40 0.06 20.16
CA TYR A 241 -1.04 -0.64 21.27
C TYR A 241 -0.77 -2.13 21.18
N LYS A 242 -0.55 -2.79 22.33
CA LYS A 242 -0.28 -4.22 22.49
C LYS A 242 0.34 -4.87 21.24
N ASN A 243 1.60 -4.52 20.96
CA ASN A 243 2.40 -5.20 19.95
C ASN A 243 1.91 -4.99 18.48
N GLN A 244 1.32 -3.82 18.17
CA GLN A 244 0.91 -3.38 16.82
C GLN A 244 1.22 -1.88 16.60
N PRO A 245 1.61 -1.39 15.41
CA PRO A 245 1.58 0.73 15.18
C PRO A 245 0.25 1.40 15.39
N ALA A 246 0.36 2.74 15.37
CA ALA A 246 -0.75 3.62 15.05
C ALA A 246 -1.30 3.30 13.66
N TYR A 247 -2.56 2.86 13.60
CA TYR A 247 -3.29 2.71 12.34
C TYR A 247 -3.88 4.07 11.97
N GLN A 248 -3.78 4.45 10.69
CA GLN A 248 -4.38 5.68 10.17
C GLN A 248 -5.44 5.31 9.14
N TYR A 249 -6.70 5.67 9.40
CA TYR A 249 -7.80 5.58 8.45
C TYR A 249 -8.24 6.98 8.06
N ASN A 250 -8.52 7.20 6.77
CA ASN A 250 -9.00 8.49 6.26
C ASN A 250 -10.32 8.27 5.54
N GLY A 251 -11.28 9.15 5.78
CA GLY A 251 -12.59 9.17 5.13
C GLY A 251 -12.84 10.56 4.53
N VAL A 252 -13.52 10.62 3.40
CA VAL A 252 -13.82 11.89 2.72
C VAL A 252 -15.22 11.91 2.13
N GLU A 253 -15.90 13.04 2.31
CA GLU A 253 -17.17 13.36 1.67
C GLU A 253 -16.92 13.96 0.28
N TYR A 254 -17.40 13.28 -0.76
CA TYR A 254 -17.28 13.73 -2.13
C TYR A 254 -18.52 13.33 -2.93
N ASN A 255 -19.11 14.27 -3.69
CA ASN A 255 -20.34 14.06 -4.47
C ASN A 255 -21.44 13.26 -3.72
N THR A 256 -21.79 13.75 -2.52
CA THR A 256 -22.79 13.16 -1.59
C THR A 256 -22.59 11.66 -1.30
N SER A 257 -21.35 11.18 -1.33
CA SER A 257 -20.94 9.82 -0.96
C SER A 257 -19.71 9.89 -0.05
N ILE A 258 -19.58 8.92 0.87
CA ILE A 258 -18.40 8.81 1.74
C ILE A 258 -17.47 7.72 1.21
N TYR A 259 -16.20 8.06 1.02
CA TYR A 259 -15.15 7.16 0.55
C TYR A 259 -14.10 6.94 1.66
N GLU A 260 -13.57 5.72 1.81
CA GLU A 260 -12.25 5.57 2.43
C GLU A 260 -11.19 6.14 1.47
N ALA A 261 -10.08 6.66 1.99
CA ALA A 261 -9.07 7.32 1.18
C ALA A 261 -7.64 6.98 1.60
N ASP A 262 -6.82 6.70 0.59
CA ASP A 262 -5.39 6.52 0.74
C ASP A 262 -4.73 7.88 1.02
N TYR A 263 -3.91 7.99 2.08
CA TYR A 263 -3.17 9.22 2.36
C TYR A 263 -1.73 9.14 1.86
N VAL A 264 -1.31 10.16 1.09
CA VAL A 264 0.08 10.38 0.70
C VAL A 264 0.57 11.65 1.37
N ALA A 265 1.70 11.55 2.09
CA ALA A 265 2.34 12.71 2.72
C ALA A 265 3.21 13.49 1.72
N LYS A 266 3.35 14.80 1.96
CA LYS A 266 4.30 15.67 1.27
C LYS A 266 5.75 15.27 1.59
N GLY A 267 6.64 15.39 0.60
CA GLY A 267 8.06 15.06 0.73
C GLY A 267 8.35 13.68 0.14
N SER A 268 9.32 12.97 0.71
CA SER A 268 9.65 11.60 0.32
C SER A 268 9.53 10.66 1.53
N SER A 269 8.96 9.48 1.29
CA SER A 269 8.93 8.39 2.25
C SER A 269 10.33 7.85 2.55
N ASN A 270 10.53 7.30 3.74
CA ASN A 270 11.71 6.50 4.04
C ASN A 270 11.28 5.13 4.62
N PRO A 271 10.82 4.19 3.77
CA PRO A 271 10.49 2.83 4.21
C PRO A 271 11.76 2.12 4.72
N ASN A 272 11.60 1.22 5.68
CA ASN A 272 12.72 0.41 6.14
C ASN A 272 13.17 -0.57 5.03
N THR A 273 14.47 -0.65 4.81
CA THR A 273 15.10 -1.59 3.86
C THR A 273 16.12 -2.51 4.54
N ASN A 274 16.20 -2.49 5.88
CA ASN A 274 17.15 -3.28 6.67
C ASN A 274 16.39 -4.20 7.64
N SER A 275 16.40 -5.50 7.32
CA SER A 275 15.72 -6.56 8.08
C SER A 275 16.32 -6.81 9.46
N PHE A 276 17.55 -6.36 9.75
CA PHE A 276 18.14 -6.42 11.09
C PHE A 276 17.74 -5.23 11.97
N ARG A 277 17.37 -4.08 11.38
CA ARG A 277 16.98 -2.84 12.08
C ARG A 277 15.46 -2.66 12.20
N GLY A 278 14.65 -3.57 11.64
CA GLY A 278 13.19 -3.56 11.72
C GLY A 278 12.56 -4.50 10.70
N VAL A 279 11.24 -4.40 10.51
CA VAL A 279 10.49 -5.14 9.48
C VAL A 279 10.71 -4.51 8.11
N VAL A 280 10.94 -5.32 7.07
CA VAL A 280 10.90 -4.89 5.66
C VAL A 280 9.67 -5.50 4.99
N ASP A 281 8.84 -4.67 4.38
CA ASP A 281 7.66 -5.10 3.61
C ASP A 281 8.07 -5.55 2.20
N CYS A 282 7.80 -6.83 1.92
CA CYS A 282 8.01 -7.49 0.64
C CYS A 282 6.74 -8.20 0.16
N THR A 283 5.60 -7.54 0.29
CA THR A 283 4.32 -7.92 -0.33
C THR A 283 4.24 -7.60 -1.83
N ILE A 284 5.06 -6.66 -2.32
CA ILE A 284 5.24 -6.36 -3.74
C ILE A 284 6.54 -7.04 -4.23
N VAL A 285 6.43 -7.87 -5.27
CA VAL A 285 7.53 -8.71 -5.74
C VAL A 285 7.61 -8.79 -7.27
N ASN A 286 8.68 -9.38 -7.79
CA ASN A 286 8.85 -9.69 -9.22
C ASN A 286 8.11 -10.99 -9.64
N GLU A 287 8.07 -11.23 -10.95
CA GLU A 287 7.39 -12.37 -11.57
C GLU A 287 7.91 -13.74 -11.07
N VAL A 288 9.23 -13.87 -10.83
CA VAL A 288 9.84 -15.11 -10.29
C VAL A 288 9.32 -15.45 -8.89
N ALA A 289 9.26 -14.46 -8.00
CA ALA A 289 8.71 -14.60 -6.65
C ALA A 289 7.19 -14.83 -6.68
N ALA A 290 6.49 -14.22 -7.63
CA ALA A 290 5.06 -14.37 -7.81
C ALA A 290 4.65 -15.74 -8.36
N ASP A 291 5.36 -16.29 -9.34
CA ASP A 291 5.09 -17.63 -9.88
C ASP A 291 5.31 -18.72 -8.81
N PHE A 292 6.30 -18.50 -7.93
CA PHE A 292 6.49 -19.30 -6.73
C PHE A 292 5.30 -19.20 -5.77
N LEU A 293 4.89 -17.99 -5.37
CA LEU A 293 3.76 -17.77 -4.46
C LEU A 293 2.45 -18.31 -5.04
N GLU A 294 2.16 -18.05 -6.31
CA GLU A 294 0.95 -18.55 -6.99
C GLU A 294 0.85 -20.08 -6.93
N ARG A 295 1.97 -20.78 -7.20
CA ARG A 295 2.00 -22.24 -7.19
C ARG A 295 1.75 -22.81 -5.80
N GLU A 296 2.37 -22.27 -4.76
CA GLU A 296 2.17 -22.78 -3.40
C GLU A 296 0.80 -22.35 -2.83
N ILE A 297 0.28 -21.15 -3.14
CA ILE A 297 -1.11 -20.77 -2.79
C ILE A 297 -2.09 -21.80 -3.36
N LYS A 298 -2.02 -22.09 -4.67
CA LYS A 298 -2.87 -23.08 -5.35
C LYS A 298 -2.71 -24.52 -4.85
N ARG A 299 -1.65 -24.82 -4.10
CA ARG A 299 -1.36 -26.14 -3.55
C ARG A 299 -1.92 -26.32 -2.14
N TYR A 300 -2.03 -25.23 -1.38
CA TYR A 300 -2.36 -25.28 0.05
C TYR A 300 -3.70 -24.62 0.41
N TYR A 301 -4.30 -23.79 -0.46
CA TYR A 301 -5.54 -23.06 -0.15
C TYR A 301 -6.81 -23.64 -0.76
#